data_AF-A0AAU1Y1M9-F1
#
_entry.id   AF-A0AAU1Y1M9-F1
#
_cell.length_a   1.000
_cell.length_b   1.000
_cell.length_c   1.000
_cell.angle_alpha   90.00
_cell.angle_beta   90.00
_cell.angle_gamma   90.00
#
_symmetry.space_group_name_H-M   'P 1'
#
loop_
_entity.id
_entity.type
_entity.pdbx_description
1 polymer ?
#
loop_
_entity_poly.entity_id
_entity_poly.type
_entity_poly.pdbx_seq_one_letter_code
_entity_poly.pdbx_strand_id
1 'polypeptide(L)'
;MADEANSTVLVVDDAAASRYAMGAVLRRAGHSVLPVASAGEALAELDLRLRSGALPDVALVDVGLPDMSGFELCRRLKAQPPMAALPVVHFSAASVAPSDRCRGLDAGGEAYLTVPAEPEEIQAVVRAAVRGARMRNGAEALVRRLTLLSETIVDVQAARTLEELAGAAAEGAARLTRSPAAVFVLGEDGHLYRGTSRARARTTLPDAGAHDAVARLIRRVTDGDPGPHDTVVPAPLWPPGFFRPGVTEDARLVLARTESGTPVCVATPVRGTRGAASDTTGLVARLAQATALAAQPLLMYQVERHVALTLQHSFLPKRVPEFPGLDVVVRYVPASRQTEIGGDFYAALSTSGGVLTAVGDVVGHSLDAATVMVEIRHALRAYCVEQSDPAALAQRLDRMLQHHHPDVTATVCLALVDPGSGRVRIANAGHIPPLIVRDRGEAEYVKAAGPLLGLGLERPEPTETVLWPTDRLLMVTDGLVETRGIDLSLSMEQLRAAAADAPPGTVALCDTLLHCFGRDREDDIAMLALRLRLG
;
A
#
# COMPACT_ATOMS: atom_id res chain seq x y z
N MET A 1 -14.66 36.64 -27.22
CA MET A 1 -13.61 37.49 -27.85
C MET A 1 -13.05 38.59 -26.95
N ALA A 2 -13.52 38.76 -25.70
CA ALA A 2 -13.04 39.83 -24.80
C ALA A 2 -11.77 39.48 -23.98
N ASP A 3 -11.22 38.26 -24.10
CA ASP A 3 -10.16 37.73 -23.22
C ASP A 3 -8.73 37.84 -23.81
N GLU A 4 -8.58 38.43 -25.00
CA GLU A 4 -7.26 38.64 -25.65
C GLU A 4 -6.70 40.05 -25.42
N ALA A 5 -7.51 40.99 -24.94
CA ALA A 5 -7.19 42.42 -24.88
C ALA A 5 -6.37 42.85 -23.65
N ASN A 6 -5.60 41.95 -23.02
CA ASN A 6 -4.87 42.27 -21.78
C ASN A 6 -3.48 41.61 -21.66
N SER A 7 -2.88 41.20 -22.78
CA SER A 7 -1.52 40.64 -22.80
C SER A 7 -0.45 41.70 -22.52
N THR A 8 0.66 41.29 -21.93
CA THR A 8 1.86 42.11 -21.74
C THR A 8 2.82 41.92 -22.91
N VAL A 9 3.16 43.02 -23.60
CA VAL A 9 4.02 43.03 -24.79
C VAL A 9 5.32 43.74 -24.47
N LEU A 10 6.45 43.05 -24.61
CA LEU A 10 7.78 43.66 -24.60
C LEU A 10 8.05 44.27 -25.97
N VAL A 11 8.43 45.54 -26.05
CA VAL A 11 8.79 46.22 -27.29
C VAL A 11 10.25 46.65 -27.19
N VAL A 12 11.11 46.03 -27.99
CA VAL A 12 12.55 46.27 -28.05
C VAL A 12 12.85 47.01 -29.34
N ASP A 13 13.24 48.27 -29.23
CA ASP A 13 13.47 49.17 -30.38
C ASP A 13 14.39 50.29 -29.92
N ASP A 14 15.43 50.65 -30.65
CA ASP A 14 16.34 51.74 -30.28
C ASP A 14 15.76 53.12 -30.68
N ALA A 15 15.02 53.18 -31.78
CA ALA A 15 14.39 54.38 -32.29
C ALA A 15 13.20 54.79 -31.41
N ALA A 16 13.41 55.83 -30.58
CA ALA A 16 12.42 56.32 -29.62
C ALA A 16 11.05 56.64 -30.24
N ALA A 17 11.01 57.17 -31.46
CA ALA A 17 9.78 57.48 -32.19
C ALA A 17 9.02 56.21 -32.61
N SER A 18 9.71 55.21 -33.14
CA SER A 18 9.14 53.92 -33.53
C SER A 18 8.64 53.15 -32.31
N ARG A 19 9.48 53.06 -31.25
CA ARG A 19 9.13 52.47 -29.96
C ARG A 19 7.87 53.08 -29.35
N TYR A 20 7.75 54.40 -29.39
CA TYR A 20 6.58 55.12 -28.89
C TYR A 20 5.33 54.84 -29.73
N ALA A 21 5.44 54.88 -31.07
CA ALA A 21 4.34 54.62 -31.98
C ALA A 21 3.78 53.20 -31.83
N MET A 22 4.67 52.19 -31.82
CA MET A 22 4.33 50.79 -31.59
C MET A 22 3.64 50.60 -30.23
N GLY A 23 4.21 51.19 -29.17
CA GLY A 23 3.63 51.14 -27.84
C GLY A 23 2.27 51.84 -27.74
N ALA A 24 2.03 52.92 -28.48
CA ALA A 24 0.74 53.61 -28.50
C ALA A 24 -0.35 52.77 -29.19
N VAL A 25 -0.02 52.11 -30.30
CA VAL A 25 -0.94 51.18 -31.00
C VAL A 25 -1.36 50.05 -30.09
N LEU A 26 -0.41 49.40 -29.42
CA LEU A 26 -0.67 48.25 -28.54
C LEU A 26 -1.46 48.63 -27.28
N ARG A 27 -1.15 49.78 -26.65
CA ARG A 27 -1.91 50.27 -25.49
C ARG A 27 -3.35 50.62 -25.85
N ARG A 28 -3.59 51.22 -27.03
CA ARG A 28 -4.96 51.47 -27.52
C ARG A 28 -5.73 50.18 -27.77
N ALA A 29 -5.04 49.09 -28.12
CA ALA A 29 -5.63 47.76 -28.26
C ALA A 29 -5.85 47.03 -26.91
N GLY A 30 -5.51 47.65 -25.77
CA GLY A 30 -5.71 47.11 -24.43
C GLY A 30 -4.48 46.41 -23.83
N HIS A 31 -3.39 46.27 -24.57
CA HIS A 31 -2.19 45.58 -24.08
C HIS A 31 -1.37 46.42 -23.09
N SER A 32 -0.76 45.76 -22.12
CA SER A 32 0.29 46.36 -21.29
C SER A 32 1.60 46.34 -22.06
N VAL A 33 2.30 47.47 -22.17
CA VAL A 33 3.53 47.57 -22.98
C VAL A 33 4.73 47.85 -22.11
N LEU A 34 5.79 47.05 -22.29
CA LEU A 34 7.10 47.20 -21.68
C LEU A 34 8.08 47.68 -22.76
N PRO A 35 8.35 48.99 -22.87
CA PRO A 35 9.29 49.51 -23.85
C PRO A 35 10.73 49.44 -23.31
N VAL A 36 11.66 48.94 -24.11
CA VAL A 36 13.10 48.92 -23.83
C VAL A 36 13.88 49.36 -25.07
N ALA A 37 15.05 49.98 -24.87
CA ALA A 37 15.79 50.66 -25.94
C ALA A 37 16.91 49.82 -26.57
N SER A 38 17.27 48.69 -25.97
CA SER A 38 18.36 47.83 -26.44
C SER A 38 18.13 46.36 -26.07
N ALA A 39 18.91 45.46 -26.66
CA ALA A 39 18.83 44.04 -26.34
C ALA A 39 19.28 43.75 -24.90
N GLY A 40 20.29 44.47 -24.40
CA GLY A 40 20.78 44.38 -23.02
C GLY A 40 19.73 44.80 -22.00
N GLU A 41 18.98 45.87 -22.27
CA GLU A 41 17.84 46.27 -21.44
C GLU A 41 16.73 45.22 -21.47
N ALA A 42 16.43 44.65 -22.65
CA ALA A 42 15.45 43.59 -22.78
C ALA A 42 15.80 42.36 -21.92
N LEU A 43 17.06 41.91 -21.96
CA LEU A 43 17.53 40.78 -21.15
C LEU A 43 17.44 41.08 -19.65
N ALA A 44 17.86 42.27 -19.21
CA ALA A 44 17.80 42.67 -17.81
C ALA A 44 16.35 42.74 -17.28
N GLU A 45 15.42 43.27 -18.08
CA GLU A 45 13.99 43.33 -17.72
C GLU A 45 13.37 41.94 -17.66
N LEU A 46 13.68 41.06 -18.62
CA LEU A 46 13.21 39.67 -18.62
C LEU A 46 13.73 38.89 -17.42
N ASP A 47 15.00 39.08 -17.04
CA ASP A 47 15.59 38.46 -15.85
C ASP A 47 14.90 38.93 -14.56
N LEU A 48 14.59 40.22 -14.45
CA LEU A 48 13.87 40.76 -13.30
C LEU A 48 12.47 40.17 -13.19
N ARG A 49 11.76 40.08 -14.32
CA ARG A 49 10.40 39.55 -14.38
C ARG A 49 10.31 38.04 -14.22
N LEU A 50 11.34 37.32 -14.66
CA LEU A 50 11.45 35.89 -14.42
C LEU A 50 11.44 35.60 -12.91
N ARG A 51 12.17 36.39 -12.12
CA ARG A 51 12.20 36.26 -10.65
C ARG A 51 10.86 36.55 -9.99
N SER A 52 10.06 37.45 -10.56
CA SER A 52 8.71 37.77 -10.05
C SER A 52 7.60 36.93 -10.69
N GLY A 53 7.91 36.00 -11.59
CA GLY A 53 6.92 35.18 -12.30
C GLY A 53 6.01 35.97 -13.25
N ALA A 54 6.47 37.11 -13.76
CA ALA A 54 5.66 38.07 -14.53
C ALA A 54 6.26 38.38 -15.91
N LEU A 55 6.73 37.33 -16.61
CA LEU A 55 7.23 37.44 -17.97
C LEU A 55 6.15 37.98 -18.94
N PRO A 56 6.54 38.72 -19.99
CA PRO A 56 5.62 39.15 -21.03
C PRO A 56 5.02 37.97 -21.80
N ASP A 57 3.87 38.18 -22.43
CA ASP A 57 3.21 37.19 -23.28
C ASP A 57 3.83 37.10 -24.69
N VAL A 58 4.49 38.17 -25.15
CA VAL A 58 5.16 38.26 -26.45
C VAL A 58 6.20 39.38 -26.47
N ALA A 59 7.27 39.21 -27.24
CA ALA A 59 8.27 40.24 -27.50
C ALA A 59 8.26 40.68 -28.97
N LEU A 60 8.04 41.96 -29.22
CA LEU A 60 8.28 42.62 -30.50
C LEU A 60 9.70 43.16 -30.50
N VAL A 61 10.53 42.69 -31.42
CA VAL A 61 11.97 42.95 -31.42
C VAL A 61 12.41 43.56 -32.74
N ASP A 62 12.93 44.78 -32.71
CA ASP A 62 13.56 45.37 -33.88
C ASP A 62 14.81 44.56 -34.27
N VAL A 63 15.07 44.45 -35.57
CA VAL A 63 16.25 43.73 -36.07
C VAL A 63 17.53 44.53 -35.88
N GLY A 64 17.46 45.86 -35.96
CA GLY A 64 18.58 46.80 -36.02
C GLY A 64 19.02 47.40 -34.68
N LEU A 65 19.02 46.62 -33.60
CA LEU A 65 19.38 47.11 -32.28
C LEU A 65 20.89 47.46 -32.15
N PRO A 66 21.25 48.42 -31.27
CA PRO A 66 22.58 49.02 -31.20
C PRO A 66 23.67 48.11 -30.61
N ASP A 67 23.29 47.16 -29.77
CA ASP A 67 24.22 46.33 -28.98
C ASP A 67 24.35 44.89 -29.49
N MET A 68 23.26 44.29 -30.02
CA MET A 68 23.30 43.05 -30.80
C MET A 68 22.09 42.99 -31.73
N SER A 69 22.17 42.25 -32.84
CA SER A 69 20.99 42.15 -33.73
C SER A 69 19.79 41.50 -33.03
N GLY A 70 18.56 41.89 -33.43
CA GLY A 70 17.33 41.27 -32.92
C GLY A 70 17.26 39.75 -33.19
N PHE A 71 17.95 39.26 -34.21
CA PHE A 71 18.12 37.83 -34.46
C PHE A 71 19.00 37.16 -33.40
N GLU A 72 20.10 37.79 -33.02
CA GLU A 72 20.98 37.31 -31.97
C GLU A 72 20.29 37.32 -30.60
N LEU A 73 19.54 38.39 -30.29
CA LEU A 73 18.70 38.44 -29.11
C LEU A 73 17.69 37.27 -29.08
N CYS A 74 16.98 37.03 -30.19
CA CYS A 74 16.05 35.90 -30.29
C CYS A 74 16.75 34.57 -30.01
N ARG A 75 17.91 34.30 -30.64
CA ARG A 75 18.68 33.07 -30.38
C ARG A 75 19.06 32.91 -28.91
N ARG A 76 19.46 34.00 -28.24
CA ARG A 76 19.79 33.98 -26.81
C ARG A 76 18.58 33.68 -25.94
N LEU A 77 17.43 34.29 -26.23
CA LEU A 77 16.17 34.00 -25.53
C LEU A 77 15.76 32.53 -25.72
N LYS A 78 15.89 32.00 -26.94
CA LYS A 78 15.57 30.59 -27.25
C LYS A 78 16.55 29.59 -26.63
N ALA A 79 17.80 29.98 -26.43
CA ALA A 79 18.81 29.14 -25.77
C ALA A 79 18.60 29.02 -24.24
N GLN A 80 17.81 29.90 -23.64
CA GLN A 80 17.54 29.88 -22.20
C GLN A 80 16.20 29.19 -21.90
N PRO A 81 16.17 28.02 -21.21
CA PRO A 81 14.94 27.27 -20.98
C PRO A 81 13.77 28.07 -20.36
N PRO A 82 13.99 28.99 -19.40
CA PRO A 82 12.88 29.77 -18.82
C PRO A 82 12.25 30.78 -19.79
N MET A 83 12.97 31.18 -20.85
CA MET A 83 12.56 32.20 -21.82
C MET A 83 12.28 31.63 -23.20
N ALA A 84 12.64 30.38 -23.47
CA ALA A 84 12.48 29.75 -24.78
C ALA A 84 11.02 29.73 -25.28
N ALA A 85 10.07 29.66 -24.35
CA ALA A 85 8.64 29.68 -24.65
C ALA A 85 8.08 31.08 -25.01
N LEU A 86 8.81 32.18 -24.74
CA LEU A 86 8.39 33.53 -25.07
C LEU A 86 8.33 33.71 -26.59
N PRO A 87 7.16 33.96 -27.22
CA PRO A 87 7.11 34.20 -28.65
C PRO A 87 7.80 35.53 -29.00
N VAL A 88 8.65 35.49 -30.01
CA VAL A 88 9.39 36.65 -30.52
C VAL A 88 8.88 36.97 -31.91
N VAL A 89 8.46 38.21 -32.13
CA VAL A 89 8.06 38.74 -33.42
C VAL A 89 9.10 39.78 -33.82
N HIS A 90 9.86 39.48 -34.87
CA HIS A 90 10.82 40.45 -35.41
C HIS A 90 10.08 41.54 -36.16
N PHE A 91 10.58 42.77 -36.11
CA PHE A 91 10.13 43.81 -37.02
C PHE A 91 11.30 44.63 -37.56
N SER A 92 11.10 45.27 -38.72
CA SER A 92 12.12 46.09 -39.38
C SER A 92 11.50 47.01 -40.43
N ALA A 93 12.24 48.02 -40.88
CA ALA A 93 11.78 48.96 -41.91
C ALA A 93 11.58 48.32 -43.30
N ALA A 94 10.74 48.92 -44.16
CA ALA A 94 10.29 48.37 -45.45
C ALA A 94 11.36 47.99 -46.51
N SER A 95 12.65 48.26 -46.27
CA SER A 95 13.76 47.96 -47.20
C SER A 95 14.55 46.73 -46.76
N VAL A 96 13.90 45.57 -46.66
CA VAL A 96 14.52 44.33 -46.15
C VAL A 96 14.50 43.22 -47.18
N ALA A 97 15.63 42.54 -47.35
CA ALA A 97 15.75 41.42 -48.28
C ALA A 97 14.92 40.21 -47.79
N PRO A 98 14.31 39.41 -48.69
CA PRO A 98 13.63 38.17 -48.31
C PRO A 98 14.46 37.25 -47.40
N SER A 99 15.79 37.28 -47.53
CA SER A 99 16.74 36.55 -46.69
C SER A 99 16.65 36.90 -45.20
N ASP A 100 16.34 38.14 -44.84
CA ASP A 100 16.30 38.55 -43.43
C ASP A 100 14.99 38.12 -42.75
N ARG A 101 13.90 37.99 -43.51
CA ARG A 101 12.66 37.35 -43.02
C ARG A 101 12.90 35.87 -42.71
N CYS A 102 13.57 35.15 -43.61
CA CYS A 102 13.97 33.78 -43.37
C CYS A 102 14.88 33.67 -42.13
N ARG A 103 15.89 34.55 -42.01
CA ARG A 103 16.78 34.57 -40.84
C ARG A 103 16.06 34.82 -39.52
N GLY A 104 15.02 35.65 -39.51
CA GLY A 104 14.20 35.88 -38.31
C GLY A 104 13.47 34.61 -37.86
N LEU A 105 12.86 33.89 -38.80
CA LEU A 105 12.17 32.62 -38.52
C LEU A 105 13.17 31.52 -38.14
N ASP A 106 14.31 31.42 -38.84
CA ASP A 106 15.38 30.45 -38.55
C ASP A 106 16.05 30.69 -37.20
N ALA A 107 16.04 31.94 -36.71
CA ALA A 107 16.50 32.29 -35.37
C ALA A 107 15.52 31.88 -34.24
N GLY A 108 14.36 31.31 -34.60
CA GLY A 108 13.29 30.90 -33.68
C GLY A 108 12.21 31.96 -33.46
N GLY A 109 12.12 32.97 -34.34
CA GLY A 109 11.03 33.93 -34.35
C GLY A 109 9.70 33.30 -34.79
N GLU A 110 8.61 33.75 -34.21
CA GLU A 110 7.25 33.26 -34.49
C GLU A 110 6.65 33.93 -35.73
N ALA A 111 7.04 35.18 -35.97
CA ALA A 111 6.58 35.98 -37.11
C ALA A 111 7.56 37.12 -37.40
N TYR A 112 7.39 37.73 -38.56
CA TYR A 112 8.14 38.90 -39.01
C TYR A 112 7.17 39.98 -39.50
N LEU A 113 7.32 41.20 -39.01
CA LEU A 113 6.51 42.36 -39.35
C LEU A 113 7.33 43.41 -40.10
N THR A 114 6.86 43.87 -41.25
CA THR A 114 7.53 44.93 -42.01
C THR A 114 6.88 46.27 -41.72
N VAL A 115 7.66 47.27 -41.29
CA VAL A 115 7.20 48.60 -40.84
C VAL A 115 7.52 49.66 -41.90
N PRO A 116 6.65 50.65 -42.20
CA PRO A 116 5.38 50.94 -41.54
C PRO A 116 4.31 49.89 -41.84
N ALA A 117 3.66 49.39 -40.77
CA ALA A 117 2.55 48.46 -40.83
C ALA A 117 1.29 49.14 -40.29
N GLU A 118 0.13 48.74 -40.81
CA GLU A 118 -1.15 49.24 -40.31
C GLU A 118 -1.39 48.74 -38.87
N PRO A 119 -2.03 49.54 -37.98
CA PRO A 119 -2.30 49.12 -36.61
C PRO A 119 -3.02 47.77 -36.48
N GLU A 120 -3.89 47.44 -37.43
CA GLU A 120 -4.63 46.17 -37.48
C GLU A 120 -3.72 44.97 -37.76
N GLU A 121 -2.70 45.16 -38.60
CA GLU A 121 -1.70 44.13 -38.94
C GLU A 121 -0.83 43.81 -37.72
N ILE A 122 -0.33 44.84 -37.04
CA ILE A 122 0.48 44.72 -35.80
C ILE A 122 -0.30 43.90 -34.76
N GLN A 123 -1.57 44.25 -34.55
CA GLN A 123 -2.42 43.54 -33.60
C GLN A 123 -2.71 42.10 -34.02
N ALA A 124 -2.92 41.85 -35.32
CA ALA A 124 -3.17 40.50 -35.82
C ALA A 124 -1.97 39.57 -35.60
N VAL A 125 -0.75 40.06 -35.86
CA VAL A 125 0.50 39.30 -35.63
C VAL A 125 0.70 39.02 -34.15
N VAL A 126 0.51 40.03 -33.28
CA VAL A 126 0.60 39.85 -31.82
C VAL A 126 -0.42 38.83 -31.31
N ARG A 127 -1.69 38.93 -31.71
CA ARG A 127 -2.72 37.96 -31.33
C ARG A 127 -2.37 36.55 -31.79
N ALA A 128 -1.89 36.39 -33.03
CA ALA A 128 -1.51 35.09 -33.58
C ALA A 128 -0.34 34.47 -32.80
N ALA A 129 0.70 35.25 -32.49
CA ALA A 129 1.87 34.80 -31.74
C ALA A 129 1.51 34.37 -30.30
N VAL A 130 0.71 35.18 -29.59
CA VAL A 130 0.23 34.86 -28.24
C VAL A 130 -0.64 33.62 -28.25
N ARG A 131 -1.57 33.49 -29.21
CA ARG A 131 -2.42 32.31 -29.35
C ARG A 131 -1.59 31.05 -29.60
N GLY A 132 -0.60 31.11 -30.48
CA GLY A 132 0.31 29.99 -30.76
C GLY A 132 1.09 29.53 -29.52
N ALA A 133 1.66 30.48 -28.76
CA ALA A 133 2.37 30.19 -27.52
C ALA A 133 1.46 29.57 -26.45
N ARG A 134 0.24 30.09 -26.25
CA ARG A 134 -0.73 29.53 -25.31
C ARG A 134 -1.13 28.10 -25.66
N MET A 135 -1.35 27.80 -26.95
CA MET A 135 -1.68 26.44 -27.41
C MET A 135 -0.54 25.45 -27.13
N ARG A 136 0.71 25.82 -27.43
CA ARG A 136 1.89 24.98 -27.13
C ARG A 136 2.06 24.74 -25.63
N ASN A 137 2.00 25.80 -24.82
CA ASN A 137 2.10 25.68 -23.37
C ASN A 137 0.99 24.80 -22.79
N GLY A 138 -0.24 24.90 -23.33
CA GLY A 138 -1.36 24.03 -22.99
C GLY A 138 -1.12 22.56 -23.35
N ALA A 139 -0.65 22.28 -24.57
CA ALA A 139 -0.33 20.94 -25.03
C ALA A 139 0.76 20.29 -24.19
N GLU A 140 1.86 21.00 -23.93
CA GLU A 140 2.93 20.49 -23.06
C GLU A 140 2.44 20.26 -21.62
N ALA A 141 1.58 21.14 -21.09
CA ALA A 141 1.02 20.95 -19.76
C ALA A 141 0.12 19.71 -19.70
N LEU A 142 -0.65 19.43 -20.75
CA LEU A 142 -1.45 18.21 -20.85
C LEU A 142 -0.56 16.97 -20.94
N VAL A 143 0.48 16.97 -21.79
CA VAL A 143 1.45 15.86 -21.89
C VAL A 143 2.08 15.58 -20.54
N ARG A 144 2.60 16.61 -19.84
CA ARG A 144 3.17 16.46 -18.49
C ARG A 144 2.17 15.85 -17.50
N ARG A 145 0.91 16.28 -17.54
CA ARG A 145 -0.15 15.75 -16.66
C ARG A 145 -0.52 14.29 -16.99
N LEU A 146 -0.57 13.93 -18.27
CA LEU A 146 -0.82 12.55 -18.69
C LEU A 146 0.34 11.63 -18.31
N THR A 147 1.59 12.07 -18.46
CA THR A 147 2.76 11.34 -17.99
C THR A 147 2.69 11.09 -16.49
N LEU A 148 2.40 12.12 -15.69
CA LEU A 148 2.23 11.98 -14.24
C LEU A 148 1.09 11.03 -13.86
N LEU A 149 -0.01 11.03 -14.62
CA LEU A 149 -1.12 10.10 -14.40
C LEU A 149 -0.67 8.66 -14.70
N SER A 150 0.00 8.42 -15.81
CA SER A 150 0.53 7.10 -16.18
C SER A 150 1.51 6.56 -15.13
N GLU A 151 2.47 7.37 -14.69
CA GLU A 151 3.40 7.01 -13.60
C GLU A 151 2.66 6.66 -12.32
N THR A 152 1.68 7.47 -11.94
CA THR A 152 0.86 7.22 -10.75
C THR A 152 0.06 5.93 -10.86
N ILE A 153 -0.50 5.62 -12.03
CA ILE A 153 -1.25 4.36 -12.22
C ILE A 153 -0.32 3.16 -12.01
N VAL A 154 0.94 3.24 -12.48
CA VAL A 154 1.93 2.19 -12.22
C VAL A 154 2.23 2.06 -10.72
N ASP A 155 2.42 3.17 -10.00
CA ASP A 155 2.65 3.16 -8.54
C ASP A 155 1.48 2.48 -7.79
N VAL A 156 0.24 2.81 -8.20
CA VAL A 156 -1.00 2.25 -7.63
C VAL A 156 -1.12 0.76 -7.94
N GLN A 157 -0.81 0.32 -9.16
CA GLN A 157 -0.85 -1.10 -9.55
C GLN A 157 0.23 -1.95 -8.88
N ALA A 158 1.34 -1.34 -8.44
CA ALA A 158 2.43 -2.03 -7.76
C ALA A 158 2.19 -2.24 -6.24
N ALA A 159 1.12 -1.66 -5.68
CA ALA A 159 0.80 -1.77 -4.26
C ALA A 159 0.43 -3.21 -3.85
N ARG A 160 0.91 -3.64 -2.67
CA ARG A 160 0.66 -4.99 -2.13
C ARG A 160 -0.40 -5.02 -1.03
N THR A 161 -0.75 -3.85 -0.50
CA THR A 161 -1.76 -3.67 0.55
C THR A 161 -2.67 -2.50 0.20
N LEU A 162 -3.87 -2.46 0.78
CA LEU A 162 -4.81 -1.36 0.57
C LEU A 162 -4.30 -0.03 1.14
N GLU A 163 -3.46 -0.07 2.17
CA GLU A 163 -2.75 1.09 2.73
C GLU A 163 -1.71 1.64 1.76
N GLU A 164 -0.86 0.77 1.18
CA GLU A 164 0.11 1.17 0.16
C GLU A 164 -0.60 1.76 -1.07
N LEU A 165 -1.68 1.12 -1.50
CA LEU A 165 -2.50 1.55 -2.62
C LEU A 165 -3.06 2.97 -2.40
N ALA A 166 -3.72 3.19 -1.26
CA ALA A 166 -4.27 4.49 -0.92
C ALA A 166 -3.16 5.55 -0.76
N GLY A 167 -2.00 5.17 -0.22
CA GLY A 167 -0.83 6.04 -0.12
C GLY A 167 -0.28 6.50 -1.47
N ALA A 168 -0.09 5.56 -2.40
CA ALA A 168 0.38 5.83 -3.76
C ALA A 168 -0.61 6.72 -4.53
N ALA A 169 -1.90 6.40 -4.45
CA ALA A 169 -2.96 7.20 -5.07
C ALA A 169 -3.03 8.62 -4.50
N ALA A 170 -2.87 8.80 -3.17
CA ALA A 170 -2.86 10.11 -2.55
C ALA A 170 -1.66 10.95 -2.97
N GLU A 171 -0.47 10.36 -3.06
CA GLU A 171 0.73 11.06 -3.54
C GLU A 171 0.56 11.51 -5.00
N GLY A 172 0.07 10.61 -5.86
CA GLY A 172 -0.18 10.93 -7.26
C GLY A 172 -1.27 11.98 -7.47
N ALA A 173 -2.38 11.89 -6.73
CA ALA A 173 -3.43 12.91 -6.74
C ALA A 173 -2.88 14.29 -6.32
N ALA A 174 -1.97 14.33 -5.35
CA ALA A 174 -1.35 15.57 -4.92
C ALA A 174 -0.42 16.18 -5.99
N ARG A 175 0.35 15.35 -6.69
CA ARG A 175 1.18 15.78 -7.83
C ARG A 175 0.32 16.32 -8.98
N LEU A 176 -0.77 15.64 -9.32
CA LEU A 176 -1.68 16.01 -10.41
C LEU A 176 -2.42 17.33 -10.13
N THR A 177 -2.86 17.53 -8.89
CA THR A 177 -3.65 18.71 -8.49
C THR A 177 -2.80 19.86 -7.90
N ARG A 178 -1.50 19.62 -7.66
CA ARG A 178 -0.59 20.53 -6.94
C ARG A 178 -1.18 21.01 -5.59
N SER A 179 -1.92 20.12 -4.94
CA SER A 179 -2.64 20.35 -3.69
C SER A 179 -2.56 19.10 -2.82
N PRO A 180 -2.67 19.19 -1.49
CA PRO A 180 -2.74 18.02 -0.63
C PRO A 180 -3.90 17.11 -1.06
N ALA A 181 -3.72 15.80 -0.97
CA ALA A 181 -4.76 14.83 -1.28
C ALA A 181 -4.83 13.73 -0.21
N ALA A 182 -6.04 13.22 -0.02
CA ALA A 182 -6.32 12.05 0.79
C ALA A 182 -7.11 11.04 -0.04
N VAL A 183 -6.78 9.77 0.07
CA VAL A 183 -7.47 8.68 -0.63
C VAL A 183 -7.99 7.68 0.39
N PHE A 184 -9.19 7.17 0.13
CA PHE A 184 -9.89 6.24 0.99
C PHE A 184 -10.42 5.06 0.19
N VAL A 185 -10.27 3.86 0.74
CA VAL A 185 -10.92 2.63 0.25
C VAL A 185 -11.73 2.08 1.42
N LEU A 186 -13.04 1.92 1.24
CA LEU A 186 -13.93 1.46 2.31
C LEU A 186 -14.34 0.01 2.08
N GLY A 187 -13.76 -0.91 2.85
CA GLY A 187 -14.11 -2.33 2.80
C GLY A 187 -15.58 -2.59 3.14
N GLU A 188 -16.10 -3.74 2.72
CA GLU A 188 -17.47 -4.18 3.01
C GLU A 188 -17.71 -4.40 4.52
N ASP A 189 -16.66 -4.79 5.25
CA ASP A 189 -16.62 -4.88 6.71
C ASP A 189 -16.70 -3.51 7.42
N GLY A 190 -16.63 -2.42 6.65
CA GLY A 190 -16.59 -1.06 7.13
C GLY A 190 -15.23 -0.56 7.56
N HIS A 191 -14.16 -1.34 7.34
CA HIS A 191 -12.80 -0.89 7.56
C HIS A 191 -12.40 0.17 6.53
N LEU A 192 -11.87 1.30 7.00
CA LEU A 192 -11.46 2.42 6.16
C LEU A 192 -9.93 2.41 5.97
N TYR A 193 -9.50 1.94 4.81
CA TYR A 193 -8.11 2.06 4.36
C TYR A 193 -7.87 3.48 3.84
N ARG A 194 -6.71 4.06 4.18
CA ARG A 194 -6.44 5.47 3.87
C ARG A 194 -4.99 5.72 3.48
N GLY A 195 -4.80 6.76 2.67
CA GLY A 195 -3.50 7.34 2.37
C GLY A 195 -3.59 8.86 2.29
N THR A 196 -2.54 9.54 2.72
CA THR A 196 -2.43 11.00 2.64
C THR A 196 -1.07 11.36 2.05
N SER A 197 -1.02 12.34 1.14
CA SER A 197 0.22 12.77 0.47
C SER A 197 1.32 13.17 1.46
N ARG A 198 2.58 12.86 1.13
CA ARG A 198 3.77 12.94 2.01
C ARG A 198 4.16 14.32 2.51
N ALA A 199 3.54 15.39 2.02
CA ALA A 199 3.66 16.75 2.60
C ALA A 199 3.30 16.81 4.12
N ARG A 200 2.91 15.69 4.73
CA ARG A 200 2.43 15.56 6.10
C ARG A 200 3.00 14.44 6.95
N ALA A 201 4.06 13.73 6.57
CA ALA A 201 4.63 12.65 7.40
C ALA A 201 5.18 13.10 8.79
N ARG A 202 4.98 14.37 9.19
CA ARG A 202 5.49 14.96 10.44
C ARG A 202 4.44 15.60 11.38
N THR A 203 3.13 15.50 11.13
CA THR A 203 2.11 16.08 12.03
C THR A 203 0.91 15.17 12.28
N THR A 204 0.34 15.30 13.48
CA THR A 204 -0.76 14.51 14.07
C THR A 204 -1.81 14.02 13.07
N LEU A 205 -2.02 12.71 13.06
CA LEU A 205 -3.08 12.03 12.32
C LEU A 205 -4.46 12.52 12.81
N PRO A 206 -5.50 12.51 11.95
CA PRO A 206 -6.88 12.74 12.38
C PRO A 206 -7.26 11.80 13.54
N ASP A 207 -8.17 12.24 14.42
CA ASP A 207 -8.66 11.38 15.52
C ASP A 207 -9.59 10.26 14.99
N ALA A 208 -9.90 9.26 15.83
CA ALA A 208 -10.79 8.15 15.44
C ALA A 208 -12.19 8.65 14.99
N GLY A 209 -12.70 9.73 15.57
CA GLY A 209 -13.99 10.32 15.22
C GLY A 209 -14.04 10.89 13.79
N ALA A 210 -12.95 11.49 13.33
CA ALA A 210 -12.79 11.97 11.96
C ALA A 210 -12.85 10.83 10.93
N HIS A 211 -12.28 9.67 11.26
CA HIS A 211 -12.31 8.49 10.39
C HIS A 211 -13.73 7.96 10.20
N ASP A 212 -14.47 7.78 11.29
CA ASP A 212 -15.85 7.31 11.23
C ASP A 212 -16.77 8.30 10.49
N ALA A 213 -16.52 9.61 10.66
CA ALA A 213 -17.24 10.65 9.94
C ALA A 213 -17.02 10.58 8.42
N VAL A 214 -15.76 10.39 7.96
CA VAL A 214 -15.46 10.20 6.53
C VAL A 214 -16.10 8.92 6.00
N ALA A 215 -15.99 7.80 6.71
CA ALA A 215 -16.58 6.54 6.27
C ALA A 215 -18.10 6.67 6.07
N ARG A 216 -18.82 7.30 7.00
CA ARG A 216 -20.25 7.59 6.86
C ARG A 216 -20.57 8.57 5.74
N LEU A 217 -19.70 9.55 5.50
CA LEU A 217 -19.85 10.49 4.39
C LEU A 217 -19.71 9.77 3.04
N ILE A 218 -18.63 9.00 2.86
CA ILE A 218 -18.38 8.24 1.64
C ILE A 218 -19.57 7.32 1.34
N ARG A 219 -20.06 6.53 2.32
CA ARG A 219 -21.25 5.67 2.10
C ARG A 219 -22.44 6.46 1.56
N ARG A 220 -22.82 7.55 2.24
CA ARG A 220 -23.98 8.38 1.87
C ARG A 220 -23.84 9.02 0.49
N VAL A 221 -22.65 9.46 0.12
CA VAL A 221 -22.41 10.12 -1.17
C VAL A 221 -22.32 9.10 -2.29
N THR A 222 -21.91 7.86 -1.98
CA THR A 222 -21.81 6.80 -3.00
C THR A 222 -23.19 6.17 -3.28
N ASP A 223 -24.13 6.17 -2.34
CA ASP A 223 -25.47 5.59 -2.51
C ASP A 223 -26.24 6.20 -3.71
N GLY A 224 -26.57 5.37 -4.71
CA GLY A 224 -27.52 5.71 -5.78
C GLY A 224 -27.01 5.68 -7.22
N ASP A 225 -25.69 5.74 -7.49
CA ASP A 225 -25.16 5.76 -8.86
C ASP A 225 -23.79 5.03 -8.98
N PRO A 226 -23.60 4.13 -9.98
CA PRO A 226 -22.37 3.35 -10.17
C PRO A 226 -21.22 4.07 -10.90
N GLY A 227 -21.46 5.25 -11.50
CA GLY A 227 -20.42 6.01 -12.22
C GLY A 227 -19.36 6.68 -11.32
N PRO A 228 -18.31 7.29 -11.89
CA PRO A 228 -17.47 8.21 -11.15
C PRO A 228 -18.20 9.53 -10.91
N HIS A 229 -18.41 9.89 -9.64
CA HIS A 229 -19.06 11.13 -9.25
C HIS A 229 -18.06 12.11 -8.67
N ASP A 230 -18.17 13.35 -9.10
CA ASP A 230 -17.45 14.49 -8.54
C ASP A 230 -18.43 15.35 -7.75
N THR A 231 -18.12 15.62 -6.49
CA THR A 231 -18.94 16.45 -5.63
C THR A 231 -18.08 17.31 -4.71
N VAL A 232 -18.64 18.44 -4.28
CA VAL A 232 -18.00 19.31 -3.30
C VAL A 232 -18.75 19.20 -1.99
N VAL A 233 -18.02 18.79 -0.95
CA VAL A 233 -18.48 18.74 0.43
C VAL A 233 -18.03 20.01 1.15
N PRO A 234 -18.97 20.85 1.62
CA PRO A 234 -18.65 22.05 2.37
C PRO A 234 -17.86 21.76 3.66
N ALA A 235 -17.00 22.69 4.05
CA ALA A 235 -16.13 22.59 5.23
C ALA A 235 -16.83 22.12 6.53
N PRO A 236 -18.09 22.50 6.85
CA PRO A 236 -18.78 22.02 8.06
C PRO A 236 -19.11 20.52 8.04
N LEU A 237 -19.18 19.90 6.86
CA LEU A 237 -19.50 18.48 6.68
C LEU A 237 -18.25 17.62 6.45
N TRP A 238 -17.12 18.26 6.12
CA TRP A 238 -15.84 17.59 5.96
C TRP A 238 -15.06 17.56 7.29
N PRO A 239 -14.65 16.38 7.79
CA PRO A 239 -13.90 16.31 9.03
C PRO A 239 -12.50 16.94 8.87
N PRO A 240 -12.06 17.75 9.85
CA PRO A 240 -10.78 18.44 9.77
C PRO A 240 -9.61 17.45 9.83
N GLY A 241 -8.45 17.88 9.35
CA GLY A 241 -7.20 17.14 9.55
C GLY A 241 -6.79 16.19 8.43
N PHE A 242 -7.58 16.02 7.35
CA PHE A 242 -7.17 15.23 6.18
C PHE A 242 -6.29 16.00 5.17
N PHE A 243 -6.48 17.32 5.01
CA PHE A 243 -5.64 18.16 4.15
C PHE A 243 -4.61 18.94 4.98
N ARG A 244 -5.06 19.77 5.93
CA ARG A 244 -4.23 20.63 6.78
C ARG A 244 -4.64 20.53 8.27
N PRO A 245 -3.69 20.49 9.23
CA PRO A 245 -4.04 20.22 10.62
C PRO A 245 -4.89 21.36 11.18
N GLY A 246 -6.04 21.04 11.77
CA GLY A 246 -6.91 22.05 12.39
C GLY A 246 -7.57 23.05 11.44
N VAL A 247 -7.49 22.85 10.11
CA VAL A 247 -8.13 23.71 9.12
C VAL A 247 -9.39 23.02 8.59
N THR A 248 -10.51 23.75 8.61
CA THR A 248 -11.75 23.38 7.94
C THR A 248 -11.78 24.07 6.58
N GLU A 249 -11.79 23.29 5.51
CA GLU A 249 -11.85 23.76 4.12
C GLU A 249 -12.76 22.85 3.30
N ASP A 250 -13.36 23.38 2.23
CA ASP A 250 -14.23 22.60 1.35
C ASP A 250 -13.43 21.48 0.67
N ALA A 251 -14.02 20.29 0.63
CA ALA A 251 -13.41 19.10 0.06
C ALA A 251 -14.10 18.73 -1.25
N ARG A 252 -13.33 18.64 -2.32
CA ARG A 252 -13.77 18.00 -3.56
C ARG A 252 -13.51 16.50 -3.46
N LEU A 253 -14.55 15.71 -3.63
CA LEU A 253 -14.53 14.26 -3.62
C LEU A 253 -14.75 13.73 -5.03
N VAL A 254 -13.83 12.90 -5.49
CA VAL A 254 -13.97 12.13 -6.71
C VAL A 254 -14.09 10.66 -6.33
N LEU A 255 -15.26 10.09 -6.59
CA LEU A 255 -15.63 8.74 -6.21
C LEU A 255 -15.48 7.80 -7.40
N ALA A 256 -15.10 6.56 -7.11
CA ALA A 256 -15.16 5.43 -8.02
C ALA A 256 -15.61 4.20 -7.22
N ARG A 257 -16.07 3.16 -7.91
CA ARG A 257 -16.44 1.89 -7.29
C ARG A 257 -15.65 0.76 -7.95
N THR A 258 -15.32 -0.27 -7.16
CA THR A 258 -14.92 -1.57 -7.70
C THR A 258 -16.12 -2.26 -8.36
N GLU A 259 -15.91 -3.35 -9.08
CA GLU A 259 -17.02 -4.18 -9.59
C GLU A 259 -17.89 -4.76 -8.47
N SER A 260 -17.29 -5.03 -7.29
CA SER A 260 -18.03 -5.45 -6.09
C SER A 260 -18.79 -4.31 -5.39
N GLY A 261 -18.67 -3.08 -5.89
CA GLY A 261 -19.37 -1.91 -5.33
C GLY A 261 -18.65 -1.23 -4.17
N THR A 262 -17.45 -1.68 -3.80
CA THR A 262 -16.60 -1.05 -2.77
C THR A 262 -16.19 0.36 -3.23
N PRO A 263 -16.49 1.42 -2.44
CA PRO A 263 -16.18 2.78 -2.86
C PRO A 263 -14.72 3.14 -2.60
N VAL A 264 -14.14 3.81 -3.59
CA VAL A 264 -12.85 4.49 -3.53
C VAL A 264 -13.08 5.98 -3.68
N CYS A 265 -12.51 6.78 -2.78
CA CYS A 265 -12.67 8.22 -2.75
C CYS A 265 -11.32 8.92 -2.81
N VAL A 266 -11.14 9.81 -3.79
CA VAL A 266 -10.02 10.75 -3.84
C VAL A 266 -10.52 12.12 -3.40
N ALA A 267 -9.98 12.64 -2.31
CA ALA A 267 -10.35 13.92 -1.71
C ALA A 267 -9.24 14.96 -1.91
N THR A 268 -9.60 16.16 -2.35
CA THR A 268 -8.68 17.30 -2.52
C THR A 268 -9.36 18.61 -2.06
N PRO A 269 -8.61 19.62 -1.61
CA PRO A 269 -9.21 20.90 -1.20
C PRO A 269 -9.69 21.71 -2.42
N VAL A 270 -10.80 22.42 -2.27
CA VAL A 270 -11.31 23.34 -3.30
C VAL A 270 -10.48 24.63 -3.29
N ARG A 271 -9.70 24.90 -4.35
CA ARG A 271 -9.02 26.21 -4.53
C ARG A 271 -9.91 27.17 -5.31
N GLY A 272 -10.11 28.37 -4.74
CA GLY A 272 -10.82 29.47 -5.39
C GLY A 272 -10.02 30.11 -6.53
N THR A 273 -10.00 29.52 -7.71
CA THR A 273 -9.60 30.21 -8.95
C THR A 273 -10.36 29.66 -10.15
N ARG A 274 -11.23 30.52 -10.73
CA ARG A 274 -11.89 30.34 -12.02
C ARG A 274 -10.83 30.06 -13.10
N GLY A 275 -10.95 28.95 -13.84
CA GLY A 275 -10.29 28.78 -15.14
C GLY A 275 -9.48 27.51 -15.39
N ALA A 276 -9.02 26.77 -14.37
CA ALA A 276 -8.15 25.59 -14.55
C ALA A 276 -8.84 24.23 -14.30
N ALA A 277 -10.14 24.22 -14.04
CA ALA A 277 -10.81 23.17 -13.27
C ALA A 277 -11.37 21.96 -14.06
N SER A 278 -11.50 22.01 -15.40
CA SER A 278 -12.13 20.91 -16.15
C SER A 278 -11.21 19.70 -16.32
N ASP A 279 -10.01 19.90 -16.89
CA ASP A 279 -9.14 18.79 -17.28
C ASP A 279 -8.53 18.04 -16.09
N THR A 280 -8.20 18.74 -15.01
CA THR A 280 -7.67 18.11 -13.79
C THR A 280 -8.70 17.19 -13.14
N THR A 281 -9.99 17.53 -13.21
CA THR A 281 -11.08 16.69 -12.69
C THR A 281 -11.13 15.35 -13.40
N GLY A 282 -11.05 15.36 -14.73
CA GLY A 282 -11.05 14.13 -15.53
C GLY A 282 -9.84 13.24 -15.24
N LEU A 283 -8.68 13.82 -14.93
CA LEU A 283 -7.49 13.05 -14.55
C LEU A 283 -7.62 12.43 -13.16
N VAL A 284 -8.15 13.17 -12.18
CA VAL A 284 -8.42 12.64 -10.84
C VAL A 284 -9.47 11.53 -10.89
N ALA A 285 -10.50 11.65 -11.74
CA ALA A 285 -11.49 10.59 -11.96
C ALA A 285 -10.85 9.32 -12.54
N ARG A 286 -9.96 9.43 -13.52
CA ARG A 286 -9.20 8.27 -14.04
C ARG A 286 -8.31 7.64 -12.98
N LEU A 287 -7.68 8.44 -12.12
CA LEU A 287 -6.89 7.93 -11.00
C LEU A 287 -7.78 7.20 -9.99
N ALA A 288 -8.95 7.75 -9.64
CA ALA A 288 -9.91 7.10 -8.75
C ALA A 288 -10.36 5.75 -9.31
N GLN A 289 -10.68 5.68 -10.61
CA GLN A 289 -11.01 4.44 -11.30
C GLN A 289 -9.86 3.43 -11.30
N ALA A 290 -8.64 3.86 -11.65
CA ALA A 290 -7.47 2.99 -11.62
C ALA A 290 -7.20 2.45 -10.21
N THR A 291 -7.41 3.28 -9.19
CA THR A 291 -7.29 2.88 -7.78
C THR A 291 -8.36 1.86 -7.40
N ALA A 292 -9.61 2.03 -7.86
CA ALA A 292 -10.66 1.05 -7.65
C ALA A 292 -10.34 -0.30 -8.33
N LEU A 293 -9.86 -0.28 -9.57
CA LEU A 293 -9.44 -1.50 -10.29
C LEU A 293 -8.29 -2.23 -9.57
N ALA A 294 -7.31 -1.48 -9.06
CA ALA A 294 -6.20 -2.05 -8.30
C ALA A 294 -6.60 -2.50 -6.88
N ALA A 295 -7.64 -1.93 -6.28
CA ALA A 295 -8.18 -2.37 -4.99
C ALA A 295 -8.87 -3.73 -5.08
N GLN A 296 -9.47 -4.08 -6.22
CA GLN A 296 -10.28 -5.28 -6.38
C GLN A 296 -9.53 -6.59 -6.06
N PRO A 297 -8.35 -6.89 -6.62
CA PRO A 297 -7.61 -8.10 -6.26
C PRO A 297 -7.19 -8.11 -4.78
N LEU A 298 -6.85 -6.95 -4.22
CA LEU A 298 -6.45 -6.82 -2.81
C LEU A 298 -7.62 -7.11 -1.86
N LEU A 299 -8.81 -6.61 -2.19
CA LEU A 299 -10.05 -6.88 -1.43
C LEU A 299 -10.46 -8.35 -1.53
N MET A 300 -10.40 -8.94 -2.72
CA MET A 300 -10.72 -10.36 -2.92
C MET A 300 -9.80 -11.25 -2.09
N TYR A 301 -8.49 -10.98 -2.13
CA TYR A 301 -7.50 -11.69 -1.34
C TYR A 301 -7.77 -11.59 0.16
N GLN A 302 -8.20 -10.42 0.67
CA GLN A 302 -8.58 -10.26 2.07
C GLN A 302 -9.80 -11.09 2.45
N VAL A 303 -10.84 -11.13 1.61
CA VAL A 303 -12.05 -11.93 1.86
C VAL A 303 -11.72 -13.42 1.86
N GLU A 304 -11.03 -13.91 0.82
CA GLU A 304 -10.61 -15.30 0.70
C GLU A 304 -9.82 -15.75 1.93
N ARG A 305 -8.84 -14.92 2.33
CA ARG A 305 -8.04 -15.15 3.53
C ARG A 305 -8.87 -15.16 4.82
N HIS A 306 -9.80 -14.21 4.98
CA HIS A 306 -10.67 -14.16 6.15
C HIS A 306 -11.56 -15.41 6.27
N VAL A 307 -12.13 -15.85 5.14
CA VAL A 307 -12.93 -17.07 5.06
C VAL A 307 -12.07 -18.28 5.43
N ALA A 308 -10.87 -18.41 4.86
CA ALA A 308 -10.00 -19.54 5.13
C ALA A 308 -9.57 -19.63 6.60
N LEU A 309 -9.14 -18.52 7.22
CA LEU A 309 -8.82 -18.47 8.65
C LEU A 309 -10.03 -18.83 9.53
N THR A 310 -11.22 -18.35 9.15
CA THR A 310 -12.47 -18.68 9.87
C THR A 310 -12.80 -20.18 9.78
N LEU A 311 -12.61 -20.78 8.60
CA LEU A 311 -12.80 -22.22 8.40
C LEU A 311 -11.77 -23.04 9.18
N GLN A 312 -10.49 -22.68 9.11
CA GLN A 312 -9.40 -23.31 9.86
C GLN A 312 -9.72 -23.33 11.37
N HIS A 313 -10.10 -22.18 11.94
CA HIS A 313 -10.53 -22.08 13.34
C HIS A 313 -11.77 -22.91 13.66
N SER A 314 -12.68 -23.08 12.70
CA SER A 314 -13.89 -23.90 12.91
C SER A 314 -13.57 -25.39 13.06
N PHE A 315 -12.45 -25.84 12.50
CA PHE A 315 -12.04 -27.23 12.58
C PHE A 315 -11.46 -27.58 13.94
N LEU A 316 -10.79 -26.66 14.64
CA LEU A 316 -10.22 -26.94 15.96
C LEU A 316 -11.32 -27.14 17.03
N PRO A 317 -11.10 -28.04 18.00
CA PRO A 317 -12.12 -28.33 18.99
C PRO A 317 -12.32 -27.12 19.91
N LYS A 318 -13.57 -26.65 20.02
CA LYS A 318 -13.93 -25.49 20.85
C LYS A 318 -13.73 -25.72 22.35
N ARG A 319 -13.66 -26.99 22.78
CA ARG A 319 -13.44 -27.41 24.17
C ARG A 319 -12.61 -28.69 24.19
N VAL A 320 -11.69 -28.78 25.13
CA VAL A 320 -10.97 -30.01 25.45
C VAL A 320 -11.89 -30.89 26.31
N PRO A 321 -12.05 -32.19 26.02
CA PRO A 321 -12.80 -33.11 26.87
C PRO A 321 -12.20 -33.20 28.28
N GLU A 322 -13.02 -33.52 29.28
CA GLU A 322 -12.52 -33.86 30.62
C GLU A 322 -12.02 -35.31 30.64
N PHE A 323 -10.83 -35.53 31.21
CA PHE A 323 -10.20 -36.84 31.31
C PHE A 323 -10.04 -37.24 32.78
N PRO A 324 -10.69 -38.32 33.25
CA PRO A 324 -10.50 -38.80 34.62
C PRO A 324 -9.01 -39.10 34.91
N GLY A 325 -8.47 -38.53 35.99
CA GLY A 325 -7.08 -38.71 36.39
C GLY A 325 -6.05 -37.85 35.64
N LEU A 326 -6.48 -36.98 34.71
CA LEU A 326 -5.60 -36.08 33.97
C LEU A 326 -6.16 -34.65 33.93
N ASP A 327 -5.29 -33.67 34.12
CA ASP A 327 -5.57 -32.25 33.91
C ASP A 327 -4.88 -31.83 32.60
N VAL A 328 -5.67 -31.58 31.56
CA VAL A 328 -5.21 -31.26 30.20
C VAL A 328 -5.63 -29.83 29.85
N VAL A 329 -4.65 -29.02 29.46
CA VAL A 329 -4.84 -27.63 29.04
C VAL A 329 -4.32 -27.48 27.62
N VAL A 330 -5.13 -26.83 26.78
CA VAL A 330 -4.71 -26.41 25.44
C VAL A 330 -4.78 -24.90 25.31
N ARG A 331 -3.79 -24.34 24.62
CA ARG A 331 -3.81 -22.97 24.10
C ARG A 331 -3.56 -23.03 22.62
N TYR A 332 -4.39 -22.33 21.86
CA TYR A 332 -4.18 -22.11 20.44
C TYR A 332 -4.22 -20.61 20.19
N VAL A 333 -3.13 -20.06 19.66
CA VAL A 333 -3.02 -18.64 19.32
C VAL A 333 -2.75 -18.53 17.83
N PRO A 334 -3.69 -17.97 17.05
CA PRO A 334 -3.47 -17.82 15.62
C PRO A 334 -2.41 -16.77 15.34
N ALA A 335 -1.72 -16.94 14.23
CA ALA A 335 -0.71 -16.02 13.74
C ALA A 335 -1.30 -14.61 13.48
N SER A 336 -0.42 -13.61 13.44
CA SER A 336 -0.84 -12.21 13.26
C SER A 336 -1.55 -11.93 11.92
N ARG A 337 -2.19 -10.75 11.79
CA ARG A 337 -3.02 -10.33 10.63
C ARG A 337 -2.32 -10.38 9.25
N GLN A 338 -1.03 -10.71 9.17
CA GLN A 338 -0.24 -10.71 7.95
C GLN A 338 0.17 -12.11 7.45
N THR A 339 0.02 -13.18 8.22
CA THR A 339 0.49 -14.54 7.84
C THR A 339 -0.57 -15.53 7.36
N GLU A 340 -0.12 -16.54 6.63
CA GLU A 340 -0.92 -17.48 5.84
C GLU A 340 -1.77 -18.45 6.70
N ILE A 341 -2.51 -19.38 6.10
CA ILE A 341 -3.40 -20.33 6.80
C ILE A 341 -2.55 -21.45 7.40
N GLY A 342 -2.59 -21.69 8.71
CA GLY A 342 -1.70 -22.66 9.37
C GLY A 342 -2.10 -24.14 9.22
N GLY A 343 -1.08 -25.00 9.23
CA GLY A 343 -1.19 -26.47 9.23
C GLY A 343 -1.26 -27.09 10.64
N ASP A 344 -1.09 -26.26 11.68
CA ASP A 344 -1.03 -26.66 13.07
C ASP A 344 -2.33 -27.30 13.59
N PHE A 345 -2.18 -28.40 14.31
CA PHE A 345 -3.29 -29.02 15.03
C PHE A 345 -2.88 -29.69 16.33
N TYR A 346 -3.91 -29.94 17.14
CA TYR A 346 -3.81 -30.77 18.32
C TYR A 346 -4.99 -31.74 18.44
N ALA A 347 -4.77 -32.83 19.15
CA ALA A 347 -5.83 -33.74 19.56
C ALA A 347 -5.62 -34.22 21.00
N ALA A 348 -6.71 -34.45 21.70
CA ALA A 348 -6.74 -35.16 22.98
C ALA A 348 -7.94 -36.10 22.94
N LEU A 349 -7.68 -37.41 23.01
CA LEU A 349 -8.65 -38.47 22.74
C LEU A 349 -8.59 -39.55 23.83
N SER A 350 -9.75 -40.00 24.30
CA SER A 350 -9.84 -41.19 25.14
C SER A 350 -9.71 -42.44 24.28
N THR A 351 -8.86 -43.37 24.70
CA THR A 351 -8.66 -44.66 24.05
C THR A 351 -8.81 -45.80 25.07
N SER A 352 -8.79 -47.04 24.61
CA SER A 352 -8.81 -48.20 25.52
C SER A 352 -7.51 -48.32 26.35
N GLY A 353 -6.42 -47.69 25.90
CA GLY A 353 -5.12 -47.70 26.57
C GLY A 353 -4.79 -46.46 27.41
N GLY A 354 -5.71 -45.50 27.54
CA GLY A 354 -5.50 -44.26 28.29
C GLY A 354 -5.96 -43.02 27.52
N VAL A 355 -5.21 -41.93 27.66
CA VAL A 355 -5.45 -40.68 26.92
C VAL A 355 -4.35 -40.46 25.90
N LEU A 356 -4.71 -40.40 24.63
CA LEU A 356 -3.81 -40.08 23.55
C LEU A 356 -3.85 -38.57 23.28
N THR A 357 -2.69 -37.92 23.34
CA THR A 357 -2.51 -36.54 22.91
C THR A 357 -1.66 -36.47 21.66
N ALA A 358 -1.97 -35.50 20.81
CA ALA A 358 -1.23 -35.24 19.58
C ALA A 358 -1.04 -33.74 19.39
N VAL A 359 0.13 -33.38 18.87
CA VAL A 359 0.42 -32.06 18.29
C VAL A 359 1.17 -32.32 16.99
N GLY A 360 0.85 -31.56 15.95
CA GLY A 360 1.50 -31.72 14.67
C GLY A 360 1.26 -30.52 13.77
N ASP A 361 2.02 -30.49 12.70
CA ASP A 361 1.97 -29.46 11.67
C ASP A 361 2.06 -30.11 10.28
N VAL A 362 1.33 -29.57 9.32
CA VAL A 362 1.32 -30.00 7.92
C VAL A 362 2.17 -29.02 7.12
N VAL A 363 3.12 -29.55 6.35
CA VAL A 363 4.03 -28.70 5.58
C VAL A 363 3.27 -27.83 4.59
N GLY A 364 3.51 -26.52 4.68
CA GLY A 364 2.91 -25.49 3.83
C GLY A 364 1.77 -24.74 4.53
N HIS A 365 1.41 -23.57 4.00
CA HIS A 365 0.51 -22.64 4.68
C HIS A 365 -0.69 -22.25 3.77
N SER A 366 -1.35 -23.26 3.20
CA SER A 366 -2.46 -23.09 2.26
C SER A 366 -3.77 -23.68 2.79
N LEU A 367 -4.89 -23.36 2.12
CA LEU A 367 -6.17 -24.02 2.40
C LEU A 367 -6.09 -25.55 2.20
N ASP A 368 -5.23 -26.01 1.29
CA ASP A 368 -4.99 -27.44 1.07
C ASP A 368 -4.28 -28.06 2.29
N ALA A 369 -3.25 -27.39 2.84
CA ALA A 369 -2.57 -27.83 4.07
C ALA A 369 -3.53 -27.91 5.26
N ALA A 370 -4.40 -26.90 5.42
CA ALA A 370 -5.46 -26.92 6.43
C ALA A 370 -6.46 -28.07 6.22
N THR A 371 -6.78 -28.43 4.97
CA THR A 371 -7.66 -29.57 4.66
C THR A 371 -7.01 -30.89 5.05
N VAL A 372 -5.72 -31.08 4.71
CA VAL A 372 -4.97 -32.27 5.10
C VAL A 372 -4.84 -32.38 6.61
N MET A 373 -4.60 -31.26 7.32
CA MET A 373 -4.60 -31.22 8.79
C MET A 373 -5.92 -31.75 9.36
N VAL A 374 -7.06 -31.34 8.80
CA VAL A 374 -8.39 -31.81 9.21
C VAL A 374 -8.53 -33.31 8.98
N GLU A 375 -8.06 -33.82 7.84
CA GLU A 375 -8.08 -35.24 7.53
C GLU A 375 -7.21 -36.06 8.49
N ILE A 376 -5.97 -35.63 8.77
CA ILE A 376 -5.09 -36.28 9.75
C ILE A 376 -5.78 -36.36 11.11
N ARG A 377 -6.36 -35.25 11.57
CA ARG A 377 -7.01 -35.20 12.89
C ARG A 377 -8.25 -36.10 12.97
N HIS A 378 -9.08 -36.14 11.93
CA HIS A 378 -10.26 -37.01 11.90
C HIS A 378 -9.90 -38.49 11.71
N ALA A 379 -8.89 -38.78 10.88
CA ALA A 379 -8.35 -40.12 10.73
C ALA A 379 -7.77 -40.63 12.04
N LEU A 380 -7.00 -39.80 12.75
CA LEU A 380 -6.49 -40.14 14.08
C LEU A 380 -7.64 -40.46 15.04
N ARG A 381 -8.68 -39.62 15.07
CA ARG A 381 -9.87 -39.85 15.89
C ARG A 381 -10.58 -41.16 15.55
N ALA A 382 -10.68 -41.52 14.28
CA ALA A 382 -11.29 -42.76 13.83
C ALA A 382 -10.42 -43.98 14.18
N TYR A 383 -9.11 -43.92 13.94
CA TYR A 383 -8.19 -45.02 14.25
C TYR A 383 -8.07 -45.29 15.74
N CYS A 384 -8.22 -44.25 16.59
CA CYS A 384 -8.19 -44.38 18.04
C CYS A 384 -9.32 -45.24 18.62
N VAL A 385 -10.39 -45.48 17.87
CA VAL A 385 -11.52 -46.33 18.32
C VAL A 385 -11.07 -47.78 18.51
N GLU A 386 -10.18 -48.27 17.64
CA GLU A 386 -9.74 -49.68 17.63
C GLU A 386 -8.27 -49.86 18.05
N GLN A 387 -7.47 -48.80 17.98
CA GLN A 387 -6.04 -48.84 18.23
C GLN A 387 -5.63 -47.75 19.22
N SER A 388 -4.86 -48.12 20.25
CA SER A 388 -4.31 -47.17 21.22
C SER A 388 -2.80 -46.96 21.06
N ASP A 389 -2.11 -47.88 20.38
CA ASP A 389 -0.65 -47.84 20.25
C ASP A 389 -0.15 -46.69 19.35
N PRO A 390 0.70 -45.77 19.85
CA PRO A 390 1.17 -44.61 19.07
C PRO A 390 1.92 -44.97 17.79
N ALA A 391 2.73 -46.04 17.78
CA ALA A 391 3.44 -46.47 16.57
C ALA A 391 2.48 -46.95 15.49
N ALA A 392 1.53 -47.81 15.84
CA ALA A 392 0.50 -48.27 14.92
C ALA A 392 -0.37 -47.12 14.37
N LEU A 393 -0.71 -46.13 15.22
CA LEU A 393 -1.44 -44.95 14.79
C LEU A 393 -0.63 -44.09 13.81
N ALA A 394 0.64 -43.80 14.13
CA ALA A 394 1.54 -43.07 13.23
C ALA A 394 1.68 -43.78 11.88
N GLN A 395 1.80 -45.11 11.86
CA GLN A 395 1.89 -45.89 10.62
C GLN A 395 0.58 -45.88 9.80
N ARG A 396 -0.59 -45.85 10.46
CA ARG A 396 -1.88 -45.70 9.76
C ARG A 396 -2.02 -44.30 9.14
N LEU A 397 -1.64 -43.26 9.87
CA LEU A 397 -1.62 -41.88 9.36
C LEU A 397 -0.65 -41.72 8.18
N ASP A 398 0.54 -42.31 8.28
CA ASP A 398 1.55 -42.30 7.22
C ASP A 398 1.04 -42.94 5.92
N ARG A 399 0.37 -44.10 6.03
CA ARG A 399 -0.26 -44.76 4.87
C ARG A 399 -1.43 -43.98 4.30
N MET A 400 -2.22 -43.34 5.16
CA MET A 400 -3.34 -42.49 4.74
C MET A 400 -2.82 -41.31 3.90
N LEU A 401 -1.77 -40.63 4.36
CA LEU A 401 -1.13 -39.55 3.62
C LEU A 401 -0.53 -40.02 2.30
N GLN A 402 0.24 -41.12 2.28
CA GLN A 402 0.77 -41.66 1.01
C GLN A 402 -0.31 -42.01 -0.02
N HIS A 403 -1.47 -42.46 0.44
CA HIS A 403 -2.54 -42.89 -0.45
C HIS A 403 -3.36 -41.72 -1.00
N HIS A 404 -3.68 -40.74 -0.15
CA HIS A 404 -4.58 -39.64 -0.51
C HIS A 404 -3.84 -38.34 -0.89
N HIS A 405 -2.64 -38.12 -0.34
CA HIS A 405 -1.85 -36.88 -0.45
C HIS A 405 -0.35 -37.20 -0.66
N PRO A 406 0.04 -37.81 -1.79
CA PRO A 406 1.40 -38.34 -2.01
C PRO A 406 2.50 -37.26 -2.02
N ASP A 407 2.14 -36.00 -2.29
CA ASP A 407 3.07 -34.87 -2.35
C ASP A 407 3.13 -34.06 -1.04
N VAL A 408 2.39 -34.48 0.00
CA VAL A 408 2.29 -33.77 1.28
C VAL A 408 3.01 -34.55 2.37
N THR A 409 3.73 -33.82 3.22
CA THR A 409 4.34 -34.37 4.44
C THR A 409 3.84 -33.62 5.66
N ALA A 410 3.88 -34.27 6.81
CA ALA A 410 3.44 -33.66 8.07
C ALA A 410 4.33 -34.12 9.23
N THR A 411 4.54 -33.23 10.19
CA THR A 411 5.15 -33.53 11.47
C THR A 411 4.04 -33.90 12.47
N VAL A 412 4.21 -34.96 13.25
CA VAL A 412 3.27 -35.29 14.34
C VAL A 412 4.00 -35.90 15.52
N CYS A 413 3.72 -35.43 16.74
CA CYS A 413 4.07 -36.13 17.96
C CYS A 413 2.82 -36.71 18.61
N LEU A 414 2.83 -38.01 18.90
CA LEU A 414 1.76 -38.73 19.60
C LEU A 414 2.27 -39.18 20.97
N ALA A 415 1.51 -38.92 22.03
CA ALA A 415 1.79 -39.38 23.39
C ALA A 415 0.56 -40.09 23.99
N LEU A 416 0.69 -41.38 24.29
CA LEU A 416 -0.32 -42.13 25.03
C LEU A 416 0.04 -42.14 26.51
N VAL A 417 -0.83 -41.57 27.34
CA VAL A 417 -0.66 -41.49 28.79
C VAL A 417 -1.67 -42.40 29.47
N ASP A 418 -1.19 -43.35 30.28
CA ASP A 418 -2.02 -44.10 31.21
C ASP A 418 -2.17 -43.30 32.53
N PRO A 419 -3.38 -42.80 32.87
CA PRO A 419 -3.60 -42.02 34.08
C PRO A 419 -3.34 -42.81 35.38
N GLY A 420 -3.48 -44.14 35.35
CA GLY A 420 -3.35 -44.98 36.54
C GLY A 420 -1.91 -45.25 36.92
N SER A 421 -1.04 -45.54 35.95
CA SER A 421 0.38 -45.83 36.18
C SER A 421 1.31 -44.63 35.96
N GLY A 422 0.82 -43.59 35.27
CA GLY A 422 1.65 -42.49 34.79
C GLY A 422 2.60 -42.88 33.65
N ARG A 423 2.48 -44.09 33.10
CA ARG A 423 3.29 -44.53 31.95
C ARG A 423 2.90 -43.73 30.71
N VAL A 424 3.92 -43.24 30.00
CA VAL A 424 3.77 -42.48 28.77
C VAL A 424 4.54 -43.18 27.65
N ARG A 425 3.87 -43.42 26.51
CA ARG A 425 4.48 -43.97 25.29
C ARG A 425 4.40 -42.92 24.18
N ILE A 426 5.53 -42.58 23.57
CA ILE A 426 5.64 -41.45 22.63
C ILE A 426 6.15 -41.93 21.28
N ALA A 427 5.38 -41.68 20.22
CA ALA A 427 5.83 -41.83 18.85
C ALA A 427 5.98 -40.44 18.22
N ASN A 428 7.17 -40.13 17.72
CA ASN A 428 7.46 -38.84 17.10
C ASN A 428 7.75 -39.02 15.60
N ALA A 429 6.97 -38.35 14.76
CA ALA A 429 7.09 -38.33 13.31
C ALA A 429 7.68 -36.98 12.86
N GLY A 430 8.92 -36.70 13.26
CA GLY A 430 9.67 -35.50 12.85
C GLY A 430 9.23 -34.18 13.48
N HIS A 431 8.37 -34.22 14.51
CA HIS A 431 7.90 -33.03 15.22
C HIS A 431 8.82 -32.69 16.41
N ILE A 432 8.60 -31.53 17.04
CA ILE A 432 9.29 -31.15 18.27
C ILE A 432 8.95 -32.19 19.37
N PRO A 433 9.94 -32.82 20.02
CA PRO A 433 9.67 -33.79 21.07
C PRO A 433 8.99 -33.17 22.28
N PRO A 434 8.17 -33.92 23.05
CA PRO A 434 7.53 -33.40 24.25
C PRO A 434 8.56 -33.01 25.31
N LEU A 435 8.28 -31.92 26.01
CA LEU A 435 9.06 -31.46 27.16
C LEU A 435 8.41 -31.96 28.45
N ILE A 436 9.19 -32.62 29.31
CA ILE A 436 8.76 -32.98 30.66
C ILE A 436 9.34 -31.96 31.63
N VAL A 437 8.47 -31.25 32.33
CA VAL A 437 8.82 -30.31 33.40
C VAL A 437 8.56 -30.98 34.75
N ARG A 438 9.64 -31.28 35.46
CA ARG A 438 9.62 -31.89 36.80
C ARG A 438 9.30 -30.83 37.86
N ASP A 439 8.90 -31.28 39.04
CA ASP A 439 8.58 -30.41 40.18
C ASP A 439 9.78 -29.61 40.69
N ARG A 440 11.00 -30.14 40.51
CA ARG A 440 12.25 -29.53 40.97
C ARG A 440 12.78 -28.38 40.10
N GLY A 441 11.97 -27.88 39.14
CA GLY A 441 12.41 -26.88 38.17
C GLY A 441 13.38 -27.44 37.13
N GLU A 442 13.43 -28.76 36.96
CA GLU A 442 14.17 -29.40 35.88
C GLU A 442 13.21 -29.67 34.71
N ALA A 443 13.62 -29.30 33.50
CA ALA A 443 12.86 -29.57 32.28
C ALA A 443 13.74 -30.28 31.24
N GLU A 444 13.25 -31.38 30.68
CA GLU A 444 13.98 -32.22 29.71
C GLU A 444 13.10 -32.61 28.52
N TYR A 445 13.63 -32.52 27.31
CA TYR A 445 12.96 -33.05 26.12
C TYR A 445 13.09 -34.57 26.08
N VAL A 446 11.98 -35.25 25.79
CA VAL A 446 12.00 -36.71 25.59
C VAL A 446 12.80 -37.01 24.34
N LYS A 447 13.69 -38.02 24.40
CA LYS A 447 14.52 -38.48 23.28
C LYS A 447 13.72 -39.33 22.27
N ALA A 448 12.57 -38.82 21.82
CA ALA A 448 11.73 -39.43 20.80
C ALA A 448 11.95 -38.74 19.46
N ALA A 449 12.28 -39.51 18.43
CA ALA A 449 12.50 -39.03 17.06
C ALA A 449 11.97 -40.04 16.05
N GLY A 450 11.80 -39.62 14.80
CA GLY A 450 11.36 -40.46 13.69
C GLY A 450 11.15 -39.63 12.43
N PRO A 451 10.95 -40.28 11.27
CA PRO A 451 10.74 -39.58 10.01
C PRO A 451 9.37 -38.87 9.97
N LEU A 452 9.26 -37.83 9.16
CA LEU A 452 7.99 -37.15 8.84
C LEU A 452 6.93 -38.16 8.36
N LEU A 453 5.66 -37.85 8.57
CA LEU A 453 4.58 -38.57 7.90
C LEU A 453 4.60 -38.29 6.38
N GLY A 454 4.19 -39.29 5.59
CA GLY A 454 4.09 -39.20 4.13
C GLY A 454 5.28 -39.83 3.38
N LEU A 455 6.40 -40.10 4.06
CA LEU A 455 7.63 -40.60 3.41
C LEU A 455 7.70 -42.11 3.22
N GLY A 456 6.85 -42.90 3.89
CA GLY A 456 6.86 -44.36 3.79
C GLY A 456 8.10 -45.03 4.39
N LEU A 457 8.83 -44.30 5.23
CA LEU A 457 10.02 -44.80 5.90
C LEU A 457 9.65 -45.60 7.15
N GLU A 458 10.51 -46.57 7.48
CA GLU A 458 10.40 -47.33 8.71
C GLU A 458 10.54 -46.42 9.95
N ARG A 459 9.71 -46.65 10.97
CA ARG A 459 9.62 -45.81 12.16
C ARG A 459 10.20 -46.55 13.37
N PRO A 460 10.92 -45.85 14.26
CA PRO A 460 11.40 -46.47 15.49
C PRO A 460 10.25 -46.80 16.45
N GLU A 461 10.53 -47.70 17.39
CA GLU A 461 9.60 -48.03 18.47
C GLU A 461 9.29 -46.81 19.36
N PRO A 462 8.08 -46.71 19.93
CA PRO A 462 7.73 -45.61 20.82
C PRO A 462 8.68 -45.51 22.01
N THR A 463 9.10 -44.28 22.32
CA THR A 463 9.90 -44.01 23.52
C THR A 463 9.00 -44.07 24.74
N GLU A 464 9.44 -44.79 25.78
CA GLU A 464 8.68 -44.92 27.02
C GLU A 464 9.29 -44.08 28.14
N THR A 465 8.42 -43.47 28.94
CA THR A 465 8.80 -42.71 30.13
C THR A 465 7.67 -42.77 31.17
N VAL A 466 7.91 -42.23 32.37
CA VAL A 466 6.94 -42.16 33.46
C VAL A 466 6.78 -40.72 33.91
N LEU A 467 5.52 -40.28 33.94
CA LEU A 467 5.12 -38.98 34.46
C LEU A 467 4.68 -39.15 35.92
N TRP A 468 5.25 -38.37 36.82
CA TRP A 468 4.82 -38.37 38.23
C TRP A 468 3.69 -37.34 38.43
N PRO A 469 2.90 -37.43 39.52
CA PRO A 469 1.77 -36.52 39.74
C PRO A 469 2.07 -35.02 39.72
N THR A 470 3.30 -34.66 40.06
CA THR A 470 3.79 -33.27 40.06
C THR A 470 4.40 -32.85 38.73
N ASP A 471 4.69 -33.81 37.85
CA ASP A 471 5.31 -33.53 36.56
C ASP A 471 4.27 -33.02 35.56
N ARG A 472 4.75 -32.21 34.61
CA ARG A 472 3.96 -31.66 33.52
C ARG A 472 4.58 -32.11 32.20
N LEU A 473 3.78 -32.64 31.29
CA LEU A 473 4.20 -32.90 29.92
C LEU A 473 3.66 -31.78 29.03
N LEU A 474 4.54 -31.15 28.25
CA LEU A 474 4.24 -30.05 27.35
C LEU A 474 4.57 -30.48 25.91
N MET A 475 3.64 -30.26 25.00
CA MET A 475 3.79 -30.44 23.57
C MET A 475 3.48 -29.09 22.90
N VAL A 476 4.31 -28.68 21.94
CA VAL A 476 4.19 -27.39 21.26
C VAL A 476 4.48 -27.56 19.77
N THR A 477 3.86 -26.73 18.94
CA THR A 477 4.26 -26.55 17.55
C THR A 477 5.45 -25.61 17.45
N ASP A 478 6.10 -25.61 16.30
CA ASP A 478 7.23 -24.73 15.99
C ASP A 478 6.85 -23.26 15.97
N GLY A 479 5.61 -22.88 15.67
CA GLY A 479 5.19 -21.48 15.74
C GLY A 479 5.37 -20.81 17.11
N LEU A 480 5.54 -21.56 18.21
CA LEU A 480 5.92 -20.99 19.51
C LEU A 480 7.41 -20.62 19.60
N VAL A 481 8.29 -21.38 18.94
CA VAL A 481 9.75 -21.31 19.09
C VAL A 481 10.46 -20.77 17.86
N GLU A 482 9.86 -20.87 16.68
CA GLU A 482 10.42 -20.42 15.42
C GLU A 482 10.41 -18.90 15.37
N THR A 483 11.56 -18.34 15.03
CA THR A 483 11.77 -16.89 14.89
C THR A 483 12.80 -16.67 13.81
N ARG A 484 12.50 -15.82 12.84
CA ARG A 484 13.39 -15.57 11.70
C ARG A 484 14.80 -15.17 12.17
N GLY A 485 15.79 -15.91 11.69
CA GLY A 485 17.20 -15.65 11.97
C GLY A 485 17.71 -16.21 13.30
N ILE A 486 16.90 -16.97 14.04
CA ILE A 486 17.32 -17.69 15.25
C ILE A 486 17.34 -19.19 14.95
N ASP A 487 18.40 -19.89 15.36
CA ASP A 487 18.47 -21.35 15.27
C ASP A 487 17.42 -21.98 16.20
N LEU A 488 16.63 -22.92 15.67
CA LEU A 488 15.59 -23.64 16.40
C LEU A 488 16.14 -24.29 17.68
N SER A 489 17.37 -24.81 17.64
CA SER A 489 17.99 -25.44 18.81
C SER A 489 18.15 -24.46 19.99
N LEU A 490 18.48 -23.19 19.68
CA LEU A 490 18.60 -22.15 20.69
C LEU A 490 17.23 -21.75 21.24
N SER A 491 16.22 -21.59 20.37
CA SER A 491 14.85 -21.29 20.79
C SER A 491 14.25 -22.41 21.65
N MET A 492 14.52 -23.67 21.31
CA MET A 492 14.09 -24.82 22.11
C MET A 492 14.73 -24.83 23.50
N GLU A 493 16.01 -24.46 23.63
CA GLU A 493 16.68 -24.35 24.92
C GLU A 493 16.14 -23.19 25.76
N GLN A 494 15.82 -22.06 25.13
CA GLN A 494 15.15 -20.93 25.78
C GLN A 494 13.75 -21.32 26.27
N LEU A 495 12.97 -22.06 25.47
CA LEU A 495 11.68 -22.60 25.86
C LEU A 495 11.82 -23.55 27.07
N ARG A 496 12.81 -24.45 27.03
CA ARG A 496 13.10 -25.39 28.11
C ARG A 496 13.40 -24.68 29.43
N ALA A 497 14.26 -23.66 29.39
CA ALA A 497 14.60 -22.86 30.57
C ALA A 497 13.39 -22.09 31.12
N ALA A 498 12.61 -21.43 30.24
CA ALA A 498 11.40 -20.71 30.65
C ALA A 498 10.33 -21.65 31.25
N ALA A 499 10.20 -22.87 30.72
CA ALA A 499 9.27 -23.87 31.23
C ALA A 499 9.71 -24.42 32.60
N ALA A 500 11.01 -24.57 32.83
CA ALA A 500 11.60 -24.95 34.11
C ALA A 500 11.31 -23.92 35.21
N ASP A 501 11.37 -22.63 34.88
CA ASP A 501 11.10 -21.52 35.80
C ASP A 501 9.61 -21.21 35.99
N ALA A 502 8.72 -21.87 35.21
CA ALA A 502 7.30 -21.57 35.22
C ALA A 502 6.62 -22.06 36.52
N PRO A 503 5.66 -21.28 37.08
CA PRO A 503 4.95 -21.66 38.30
C PRO A 503 4.25 -23.02 38.17
N PRO A 504 4.02 -23.74 39.30
CA PRO A 504 3.33 -25.03 39.28
C PRO A 504 1.94 -24.95 38.62
N GLY A 505 1.59 -26.01 37.90
CA GLY A 505 0.31 -26.14 37.20
C GLY A 505 0.42 -25.99 35.67
N THR A 506 -0.52 -26.63 34.97
CA THR A 506 -0.59 -26.66 33.49
C THR A 506 -1.01 -25.31 32.90
N VAL A 507 -1.99 -24.65 33.49
CA VAL A 507 -2.46 -23.31 33.06
C VAL A 507 -1.34 -22.27 33.18
N ALA A 508 -0.70 -22.19 34.35
CA ALA A 508 0.37 -21.22 34.62
C ALA A 508 1.58 -21.44 33.72
N LEU A 509 1.93 -22.70 33.42
CA LEU A 509 2.96 -23.04 32.45
C LEU A 509 2.63 -22.48 31.06
N CYS A 510 1.46 -22.78 30.51
CA CYS A 510 1.07 -22.30 29.19
C CYS A 510 1.02 -20.77 29.11
N ASP A 511 0.43 -20.10 30.11
CA ASP A 511 0.28 -18.65 30.10
C ASP A 511 1.66 -17.95 30.23
N THR A 512 2.61 -18.52 30.99
CA THR A 512 3.99 -18.01 31.10
C THR A 512 4.70 -18.07 29.76
N LEU A 513 4.64 -19.22 29.09
CA LEU A 513 5.29 -19.41 27.80
C LEU A 513 4.67 -18.54 26.70
N LEU A 514 3.34 -18.40 26.67
CA LEU A 514 2.69 -17.46 25.76
C LEU A 514 3.08 -16.01 26.03
N HIS A 515 3.31 -15.63 27.28
CA HIS A 515 3.78 -14.28 27.60
C HIS A 515 5.20 -14.02 27.09
N CYS A 516 6.10 -15.01 27.25
CA CYS A 516 7.49 -14.91 26.84
C CYS A 516 7.67 -15.01 25.32
N PHE A 517 6.91 -15.88 24.66
CA PHE A 517 7.13 -16.22 23.25
C PHE A 517 5.97 -15.82 22.34
N GLY A 518 4.71 -15.81 22.77
CA GLY A 518 3.53 -15.68 21.91
C GLY A 518 3.26 -14.30 21.27
N ARG A 519 4.21 -13.35 21.25
CA ARG A 519 4.03 -12.03 20.62
C ARG A 519 4.58 -11.99 19.21
N ASP A 520 3.85 -11.30 18.32
CA ASP A 520 4.22 -11.00 16.93
C ASP A 520 4.71 -12.22 16.12
N ARG A 521 3.95 -13.32 16.21
CA ARG A 521 4.29 -14.59 15.54
C ARG A 521 3.78 -14.64 14.11
N GLU A 522 4.62 -15.25 13.29
CA GLU A 522 4.37 -15.49 11.87
C GLU A 522 3.60 -16.80 11.63
N ASP A 523 3.65 -17.75 12.57
CA ASP A 523 2.92 -19.00 12.48
C ASP A 523 1.95 -19.19 13.65
N ASP A 524 1.03 -20.12 13.49
CA ASP A 524 0.08 -20.51 14.51
C ASP A 524 0.82 -21.15 15.69
N ILE A 525 0.25 -21.02 16.88
CA ILE A 525 0.79 -21.65 18.07
C ILE A 525 -0.25 -22.64 18.58
N ALA A 526 0.09 -23.93 18.58
CA ALA A 526 -0.63 -24.93 19.35
C ALA A 526 0.23 -25.40 20.53
N MET A 527 -0.32 -25.29 21.74
CA MET A 527 0.32 -25.77 22.96
C MET A 527 -0.63 -26.67 23.73
N LEU A 528 -0.16 -27.87 24.07
CA LEU A 528 -0.89 -28.84 24.89
C LEU A 528 -0.03 -29.19 26.10
N ALA A 529 -0.54 -28.91 27.30
CA ALA A 529 0.07 -29.30 28.55
C ALA A 529 -0.83 -30.26 29.32
N LEU A 530 -0.24 -31.29 29.93
CA LEU A 530 -0.96 -32.22 30.79
C LEU A 530 -0.20 -32.55 32.07
N ARG A 531 -0.94 -32.92 33.11
CA ARG A 531 -0.41 -33.52 34.34
C ARG A 531 -1.39 -34.56 34.90
N LEU A 532 -0.89 -35.49 35.69
CA LEU A 532 -1.77 -36.43 36.40
C LEU A 532 -2.51 -35.69 37.53
N ARG A 533 -3.77 -36.05 37.73
CA ARG A 533 -4.59 -35.60 38.86
C ARG A 533 -4.70 -36.74 39.84
N LEU A 534 -4.15 -36.56 41.05
CA LEU A 534 -4.47 -37.45 42.17
C LEU A 534 -5.96 -37.27 42.48
N GLY A 535 -6.68 -38.40 42.47
CA GLY A 535 -8.11 -38.46 42.77
C GLY A 535 -8.45 -38.08 44.20
#